data_AF-A0ABD1H9E6-F1
#
_entry.id   AF-A0ABD1H9E6-F1
#
_cell.length_a   1.000
_cell.length_b   1.000
_cell.length_c   1.000
_cell.angle_alpha   90.00
_cell.angle_beta   90.00
_cell.angle_gamma   90.00
#
_symmetry.space_group_name_H-M   'P 1'
#
loop_
_entity.id
_entity.type
_entity.pdbx_description
1 polymer ?
#
loop_
_entity_poly.entity_id
_entity_poly.type
_entity_poly.pdbx_seq_one_letter_code
_entity_poly.pdbx_strand_id
1 'polypeptide(L)'
;MKKASAYSKTAPNCQDSESSHSGQYNVNGSAMQAIKKRKRAALLHSHKKREDNRIKKRFWELRNLIPNCTQMDKESVLDEAIVYLKCLQLQLQIIPTYAGLCVPPTPITYPLQMYGLPLVGFNGYRTGLETPTPQQP
;
A
#
# COMPACT_ATOMS: atom_id res chain seq x y z
N MET A 1 -50.00 -23.83 -17.48
CA MET A 1 -48.93 -23.32 -18.37
C MET A 1 -48.42 -21.98 -17.85
N LYS A 2 -47.25 -21.93 -17.19
CA LYS A 2 -46.48 -20.68 -16.99
C LYS A 2 -44.99 -21.03 -17.08
N LYS A 3 -44.33 -20.40 -18.05
CA LYS A 3 -43.00 -20.73 -18.58
C LYS A 3 -41.90 -20.25 -17.62
N ALA A 4 -40.84 -21.03 -17.47
CA ALA A 4 -39.60 -20.58 -16.85
C ALA A 4 -38.90 -19.55 -17.76
N SER A 5 -38.62 -18.37 -17.24
CA SER A 5 -37.82 -17.34 -17.91
C SER A 5 -36.35 -17.59 -17.56
N ALA A 6 -35.59 -18.17 -18.50
CA ALA A 6 -34.16 -18.33 -18.38
C ALA A 6 -33.47 -16.99 -18.64
N TYR A 7 -32.83 -16.44 -17.62
CA TYR A 7 -31.98 -15.26 -17.73
C TYR A 7 -30.69 -15.66 -18.48
N SER A 8 -30.62 -15.35 -19.78
CA SER A 8 -29.41 -15.46 -20.59
C SER A 8 -28.43 -14.34 -20.22
N LYS A 9 -27.38 -14.65 -19.43
CA LYS A 9 -26.18 -13.80 -19.33
C LYS A 9 -25.22 -14.16 -20.47
N THR A 10 -25.34 -13.47 -21.59
CA THR A 10 -24.25 -13.31 -22.55
C THR A 10 -23.66 -11.91 -22.37
N ALA A 11 -22.40 -11.85 -21.94
CA ALA A 11 -21.60 -10.63 -21.81
C ALA A 11 -20.27 -10.85 -22.58
N PRO A 12 -19.59 -9.78 -23.00
CA PRO A 12 -19.36 -9.51 -24.43
C PRO A 12 -18.14 -10.21 -25.02
N ASN A 13 -18.28 -10.46 -26.32
CA ASN A 13 -17.25 -10.86 -27.26
C ASN A 13 -16.16 -9.77 -27.36
N CYS A 14 -14.90 -10.13 -27.12
CA CYS A 14 -13.74 -9.34 -27.51
C CYS A 14 -12.97 -10.15 -28.56
N GLN A 15 -13.38 -9.98 -29.81
CA GLN A 15 -12.60 -10.35 -30.98
C GLN A 15 -11.63 -9.21 -31.26
N ASP A 16 -10.33 -9.47 -31.11
CA ASP A 16 -9.30 -8.81 -31.89
C ASP A 16 -8.37 -9.93 -32.40
N SER A 17 -8.33 -10.10 -33.72
CA SER A 17 -7.53 -11.08 -34.45
C SER A 17 -6.69 -10.34 -35.49
N GLU A 18 -5.38 -10.60 -35.50
CA GLU A 18 -4.41 -10.63 -36.64
C GLU A 18 -2.99 -10.67 -36.02
N SER A 19 -1.96 -11.40 -36.47
CA SER A 19 -1.71 -12.23 -37.65
C SER A 19 -0.56 -13.23 -37.36
N SER A 20 -0.69 -14.43 -37.94
CA SER A 20 0.31 -15.42 -38.41
C SER A 20 1.57 -15.80 -37.60
N HIS A 21 1.60 -17.06 -37.12
CA HIS A 21 2.80 -17.91 -37.23
C HIS A 21 2.41 -19.40 -37.25
N SER A 22 2.94 -20.13 -38.24
CA SER A 22 2.76 -21.57 -38.44
C SER A 22 3.33 -22.39 -37.28
N GLY A 23 2.49 -23.21 -36.65
CA GLY A 23 2.94 -24.19 -35.66
C GLY A 23 1.78 -25.06 -35.19
N GLN A 24 1.92 -26.38 -35.34
CA GLN A 24 0.97 -27.38 -34.84
C GLN A 24 0.70 -27.14 -33.35
N TYR A 25 -0.48 -26.60 -33.00
CA TYR A 25 -0.83 -26.37 -31.61
C TYR A 25 -1.47 -27.64 -31.03
N ASN A 26 -0.80 -28.22 -30.05
CA ASN A 26 -1.46 -29.04 -29.06
C ASN A 26 -2.49 -28.16 -28.33
N VAL A 27 -3.75 -28.28 -28.71
CA VAL A 27 -4.88 -27.44 -28.26
C VAL A 27 -5.06 -27.49 -26.73
N ASN A 28 -4.55 -28.54 -26.08
CA ASN A 28 -4.70 -28.75 -24.64
C ASN A 28 -3.64 -27.99 -23.82
N GLY A 29 -2.42 -27.81 -24.34
CA GLY A 29 -1.33 -27.11 -23.65
C GLY A 29 -1.49 -25.59 -23.63
N SER A 30 -1.93 -24.99 -24.74
CA SER A 30 -2.09 -23.54 -24.89
C SER A 30 -3.26 -22.99 -24.06
N ALA A 31 -4.39 -23.69 -24.06
CA ALA A 31 -5.56 -23.34 -23.24
C ALA A 31 -5.24 -23.38 -21.74
N MET A 32 -4.51 -24.41 -21.29
CA MET A 32 -4.08 -24.55 -19.89
C MET A 32 -3.15 -23.41 -19.46
N GLN A 33 -2.21 -23.02 -20.32
CA GLN A 33 -1.32 -21.88 -20.07
C GLN A 33 -2.07 -20.55 -20.02
N ALA A 34 -3.03 -20.33 -20.91
CA ALA A 34 -3.89 -19.14 -20.90
C ALA A 34 -4.75 -19.05 -19.63
N ILE A 35 -5.30 -20.17 -19.16
CA ILE A 35 -6.04 -20.25 -17.89
C ILE A 35 -5.12 -19.94 -16.70
N LYS A 36 -3.88 -20.47 -16.68
CA LYS A 36 -2.90 -20.19 -15.63
C LYS A 36 -2.52 -18.71 -15.58
N LYS A 37 -2.30 -18.07 -16.74
CA LYS A 37 -2.03 -16.62 -16.85
C LYS A 37 -3.21 -15.78 -16.35
N ARG A 38 -4.44 -16.12 -16.76
CA ARG A 38 -5.68 -15.46 -16.29
C ARG A 38 -5.90 -15.62 -14.78
N LYS A 39 -5.65 -16.81 -14.22
CA LYS A 39 -5.71 -17.05 -12.76
C LYS A 39 -4.69 -16.19 -12.01
N ARG A 40 -3.45 -16.09 -12.51
CA ARG A 40 -2.42 -15.23 -11.90
C ARG A 40 -2.84 -13.75 -11.93
N ALA A 41 -3.36 -13.26 -13.05
CA ALA A 41 -3.87 -11.90 -13.16
C ALA A 41 -5.04 -11.63 -12.18
N ALA A 42 -5.97 -12.58 -12.04
CA ALA A 42 -7.08 -12.48 -11.10
C ALA A 42 -6.61 -12.47 -9.63
N LEU A 43 -5.62 -13.29 -9.28
CA LEU A 43 -5.01 -13.31 -7.94
C LEU A 43 -4.31 -11.98 -7.61
N LEU A 44 -3.53 -11.44 -8.55
CA LEU A 44 -2.86 -10.15 -8.39
C LEU A 44 -3.87 -9.00 -8.24
N HIS A 45 -4.94 -9.01 -9.04
CA HIS A 45 -6.01 -8.01 -8.93
C HIS A 45 -6.76 -8.10 -7.60
N SER A 46 -7.10 -9.31 -7.14
CA SER A 46 -7.71 -9.55 -5.83
C SER A 46 -6.81 -9.08 -4.69
N HIS A 47 -5.51 -9.35 -4.78
CA HIS A 47 -4.52 -8.87 -3.81
C HIS A 47 -4.50 -7.35 -3.74
N LYS A 48 -4.33 -6.67 -4.88
CA LYS A 48 -4.32 -5.20 -4.92
C LYS A 48 -5.61 -4.59 -4.35
N LYS A 49 -6.77 -5.13 -4.74
CA LYS A 49 -8.06 -4.68 -4.20
C LYS A 49 -8.14 -4.86 -2.68
N ARG A 50 -7.62 -5.97 -2.15
CA ARG A 50 -7.55 -6.21 -0.70
C ARG A 50 -6.64 -5.20 0.00
N GLU A 51 -5.49 -4.88 -0.58
CA GLU A 51 -4.57 -3.87 -0.02
C GLU A 51 -5.17 -2.46 -0.03
N ASP A 52 -5.75 -2.05 -1.16
CA ASP A 52 -6.42 -0.75 -1.29
C ASP A 52 -7.58 -0.63 -0.28
N ASN A 53 -8.32 -1.73 -0.04
CA ASN A 53 -9.38 -1.76 0.96
C ASN A 53 -8.86 -1.66 2.40
N ARG A 54 -7.70 -2.25 2.71
CA ARG A 54 -7.06 -2.10 4.03
C ARG A 54 -6.67 -0.66 4.29
N ILE A 55 -6.12 0.03 3.29
CA ILE A 55 -5.76 1.45 3.38
C ILE A 55 -7.02 2.29 3.59
N LYS A 56 -8.07 2.07 2.79
CA LYS A 56 -9.34 2.77 2.95
C LYS A 56 -9.92 2.57 4.35
N LYS A 57 -9.92 1.35 4.89
CA LYS A 57 -10.42 1.08 6.25
C LYS A 57 -9.66 1.87 7.31
N ARG A 58 -8.33 1.85 7.26
CA ARG A 58 -7.48 2.62 8.18
C ARG A 58 -7.71 4.13 8.04
N PHE A 59 -7.93 4.60 6.83
CA PHE A 59 -8.24 6.00 6.56
C PHE A 59 -9.59 6.42 7.19
N TRP A 60 -10.61 5.56 7.10
CA TRP A 60 -11.89 5.77 7.78
C TRP A 60 -11.78 5.73 9.31
N GLU A 61 -11.02 4.77 9.85
CA GLU A 61 -10.75 4.68 11.27
C GLU A 61 -10.04 5.95 11.77
N LEU A 62 -9.05 6.45 11.02
CA LEU A 62 -8.36 7.70 11.33
C LEU A 62 -9.33 8.89 11.41
N ARG A 63 -10.20 9.06 10.41
CA ARG A 63 -11.22 10.12 10.41
C ARG A 63 -12.08 10.10 11.67
N ASN A 64 -12.55 8.91 12.08
CA ASN A 64 -13.43 8.79 13.24
C ASN A 64 -12.76 9.18 14.56
N LEU A 65 -11.43 9.24 14.59
CA LEU A 65 -10.65 9.64 15.77
C LEU A 65 -10.33 11.14 15.79
N ILE A 66 -10.50 11.85 14.69
CA ILE A 66 -10.12 13.26 14.56
C ILE A 66 -11.37 14.14 14.74
N PRO A 67 -11.37 15.04 15.73
CA PRO A 67 -12.45 16.02 15.88
C PRO A 67 -12.58 16.91 14.66
N ASN A 68 -13.81 17.26 14.28
CA ASN A 68 -14.16 18.12 13.14
C ASN A 68 -13.83 17.54 11.75
N CYS A 69 -13.42 16.27 11.67
CA CYS A 69 -13.09 15.61 10.41
C CYS A 69 -14.33 15.17 9.63
N THR A 70 -14.87 16.12 8.88
CA THR A 70 -16.11 15.98 8.10
C THR A 70 -15.86 15.66 6.63
N GLN A 71 -14.75 16.15 6.07
CA GLN A 71 -14.38 15.96 4.68
C GLN A 71 -13.84 14.54 4.45
N MET A 72 -14.04 14.01 3.25
CA MET A 72 -13.52 12.69 2.84
C MET A 72 -12.25 12.78 1.99
N ASP A 73 -11.77 13.98 1.76
CA ASP A 73 -10.59 14.24 0.95
C ASP A 73 -9.33 13.80 1.68
N LYS A 74 -8.43 13.16 0.93
CA LYS A 74 -7.26 12.51 1.51
C LYS A 74 -6.32 13.51 2.14
N GLU A 75 -6.15 14.68 1.53
CA GLU A 75 -5.32 15.74 2.08
C GLU A 75 -5.95 16.32 3.36
N SER A 76 -7.23 16.68 3.32
CA SER A 76 -7.91 17.33 4.45
C SER A 76 -7.89 16.49 5.74
N VAL A 77 -8.14 15.17 5.65
CA VAL A 77 -8.08 14.29 6.84
C VAL A 77 -6.68 14.25 7.45
N LEU A 78 -5.63 14.29 6.62
CA LEU A 78 -4.25 14.28 7.09
C LEU A 78 -3.86 15.62 7.71
N ASP A 79 -4.27 16.73 7.11
CA ASP A 79 -4.00 18.07 7.64
C ASP A 79 -4.68 18.28 9.00
N GLU A 80 -5.95 17.89 9.11
CA GLU A 80 -6.70 17.97 10.37
C GLU A 80 -6.12 17.04 11.44
N ALA A 81 -5.61 15.85 11.07
CA ALA A 81 -4.92 14.96 12.00
C ALA A 81 -3.68 15.62 12.61
N ILE A 82 -2.88 16.29 11.78
CA ILE A 82 -1.66 16.98 12.21
C ILE A 82 -2.01 18.12 13.15
N VAL A 83 -3.03 18.93 12.80
CA VAL A 83 -3.49 20.03 13.64
C VAL A 83 -4.00 19.51 14.98
N TYR A 84 -4.81 18.45 14.99
CA TYR A 84 -5.33 17.87 16.23
C TYR A 84 -4.20 17.37 17.14
N LEU A 85 -3.20 16.67 16.60
CA LEU A 85 -2.05 16.22 17.38
C LEU A 85 -1.24 17.38 17.97
N LYS A 86 -1.02 18.46 17.21
CA LYS A 86 -0.35 19.67 17.71
C LYS A 86 -1.16 20.35 18.82
N CYS A 87 -2.47 20.48 18.65
CA CYS A 87 -3.36 21.04 19.67
C CYS A 87 -3.34 20.19 20.95
N LEU A 88 -3.36 18.86 20.82
CA LEU A 88 -3.31 17.94 21.95
C LEU A 88 -1.96 18.04 22.69
N GLN A 89 -0.85 18.10 21.96
CA GLN A 89 0.48 18.32 22.56
C GLN A 89 0.55 19.66 23.30
N LEU A 90 0.03 20.72 22.70
CA LEU A 90 -0.05 22.03 23.33
C LEU A 90 -0.86 21.93 24.62
N GLN A 91 -2.08 21.35 24.58
CA GLN A 91 -2.89 21.12 25.76
C GLN A 91 -2.06 20.45 26.86
N LEU A 92 -1.43 19.31 26.59
CA LEU A 92 -0.60 18.61 27.57
C LEU A 92 0.57 19.43 28.14
N GLN A 93 1.04 20.46 27.45
CA GLN A 93 2.06 21.38 27.95
C GLN A 93 1.46 22.49 28.84
N ILE A 94 0.36 23.10 28.42
CA ILE A 94 -0.29 24.16 29.20
C ILE A 94 -1.03 23.60 30.43
N ILE A 95 -1.61 22.38 30.36
CA ILE A 95 -2.37 21.76 31.46
C ILE A 95 -1.61 21.67 32.78
N PRO A 96 -0.45 21.05 32.82
CA PRO A 96 0.35 20.99 34.03
C PRO A 96 0.79 22.39 34.47
N THR A 97 1.18 23.24 33.51
CA THR A 97 1.66 24.60 33.76
C THR A 97 0.59 25.46 34.46
N TYR A 98 -0.67 25.39 34.03
CA TYR A 98 -1.77 26.12 34.67
C TYR A 98 -2.25 25.47 35.97
N ALA A 99 -1.99 24.18 36.17
CA ALA A 99 -2.28 23.45 37.41
C ALA A 99 -1.15 23.61 38.46
N GLY A 100 -0.13 24.43 38.18
CA GLY A 100 1.03 24.63 39.08
C GLY A 100 2.03 23.47 39.09
N LEU A 101 1.84 22.47 38.22
CA LEU A 101 2.74 21.34 38.02
C LEU A 101 3.72 21.73 36.90
N CYS A 102 4.84 22.36 37.24
CA CYS A 102 5.89 22.70 36.29
C CYS A 102 6.53 21.42 35.72
N VAL A 103 6.00 20.91 34.59
CA VAL A 103 6.61 19.82 33.83
C VAL A 103 7.41 20.45 32.68
N PRO A 104 8.75 20.37 32.68
CA PRO A 104 9.55 20.92 31.59
C PRO A 104 9.23 20.18 30.28
N PRO A 105 9.11 20.88 29.13
CA PRO A 105 8.86 20.23 27.85
C PRO A 105 10.08 19.40 27.47
N THR A 106 10.01 18.08 27.64
CA THR A 106 11.00 17.18 27.09
C THR A 106 10.73 17.00 25.60
N PRO A 107 11.73 17.16 24.71
CA PRO A 107 11.52 16.89 23.30
C PRO A 107 11.19 15.40 23.14
N ILE A 108 10.07 15.12 22.45
CA ILE A 108 9.68 13.76 22.05
C ILE A 108 10.73 13.28 21.04
N THR A 109 11.81 12.70 21.55
CA THR A 109 12.84 12.04 20.74
C THR A 109 12.25 10.70 20.31
N TYR A 110 11.78 10.62 19.08
CA TYR A 110 11.44 9.34 18.46
C TYR A 110 12.71 8.49 18.40
N PRO A 111 12.80 7.31 19.05
CA PRO A 111 13.99 6.48 18.93
C PRO A 111 14.02 5.87 17.51
N LEU A 112 14.88 6.40 16.64
CA LEU A 112 15.17 5.84 15.31
C LEU A 112 15.99 4.53 15.33
N GLN A 113 16.07 3.81 16.46
CA GLN A 113 17.05 2.72 16.63
C GLN A 113 16.54 1.30 16.36
N MET A 114 15.33 1.08 15.84
CA MET A 114 14.78 -0.28 15.67
C MET A 114 14.97 -0.91 14.28
N TYR A 115 15.76 -0.30 13.38
CA TYR A 115 16.03 -0.86 12.04
C TYR A 115 17.51 -1.19 11.76
N GLY A 116 18.31 -1.45 12.80
CA GLY A 116 19.67 -1.97 12.65
C GLY A 116 19.70 -3.49 12.49
N LEU A 117 19.50 -4.00 11.28
CA LEU A 117 19.81 -5.39 10.95
C LEU A 117 21.33 -5.56 10.72
N PRO A 118 22.04 -6.43 11.44
CA PRO A 118 23.44 -6.72 11.15
C PRO A 118 23.54 -7.54 9.86
N LEU A 119 24.10 -6.96 8.80
CA LEU A 119 24.51 -7.67 7.61
C LEU A 119 25.78 -8.48 7.92
N VAL A 120 25.61 -9.63 8.55
CA VAL A 120 26.69 -10.62 8.70
C VAL A 120 26.52 -11.72 7.66
N GLY A 121 27.40 -11.71 6.65
CA GLY A 121 27.80 -12.91 5.92
C GLY A 121 27.01 -13.29 4.66
N PHE A 122 27.22 -12.55 3.56
CA PHE A 122 27.17 -13.12 2.21
C PHE A 122 28.46 -12.74 1.47
N ASN A 123 29.57 -13.38 1.85
CA ASN A 123 30.79 -13.37 1.04
C ASN A 123 30.58 -14.33 -0.12
N GLY A 124 30.56 -13.82 -1.37
CA GLY A 124 30.31 -14.71 -2.49
C GLY A 124 30.40 -14.21 -3.92
N TYR A 125 30.91 -13.01 -4.24
CA TYR A 125 31.29 -12.70 -5.63
C TYR A 125 32.36 -11.61 -5.71
N ARG A 126 33.61 -12.11 -5.74
CA ARG A 126 34.76 -11.49 -6.40
C ARG A 126 34.36 -11.07 -7.82
N THR A 127 34.21 -9.77 -8.07
CA THR A 127 34.39 -9.16 -9.39
C THR A 127 35.25 -7.91 -9.18
N GLY A 128 36.49 -7.96 -9.66
CA GLY A 128 37.45 -6.88 -9.52
C GLY A 128 37.18 -5.81 -10.56
N LEU A 129 36.83 -4.60 -10.10
CA LEU A 129 37.09 -3.33 -10.76
C LEU A 129 37.23 -2.30 -9.63
N GLU A 130 38.46 -2.10 -9.19
CA GLU A 130 38.84 -1.04 -8.25
C GLU A 130 38.65 0.32 -8.94
N THR A 131 37.90 1.22 -8.34
CA THR A 131 37.89 2.64 -8.72
C THR A 131 38.27 3.44 -7.48
N PRO A 132 39.31 4.31 -7.56
CA PRO A 132 39.82 5.00 -6.39
C PRO A 132 38.83 6.07 -5.93
N THR A 133 38.58 6.09 -4.62
CA THR A 133 37.74 7.07 -3.94
C THR A 133 38.41 8.44 -4.00
N PRO A 134 37.70 9.53 -4.38
CA PRO A 134 38.26 10.86 -4.31
C PRO A 134 38.42 11.30 -2.84
N GLN A 135 39.66 11.61 -2.45
CA GLN A 135 39.95 12.33 -1.21
C GLN A 135 39.44 13.77 -1.34
N GLN A 136 38.64 14.20 -0.36
CA GLN A 136 38.23 15.59 -0.18
C GLN A 136 39.21 16.32 0.77
N PRO A 137 39.36 17.65 0.63
CA PRO A 137 40.45 18.44 1.23
C PRO A 137 40.45 18.47 2.77
#